data_AF-A0A0M8KAE2-F1
#
_entry.id   AF-A0A0M8KAE2-F1
#
_cell.length_a   1.000
_cell.length_b   1.000
_cell.length_c   1.000
_cell.angle_alpha   90.00
_cell.angle_beta   90.00
_cell.angle_gamma   90.00
#
_symmetry.space_group_name_H-M   'P 1'
#
loop_
_entity.id
_entity.type
_entity.pdbx_description
1 polymer ?
#
loop_
_entity_poly.entity_id
_entity_poly.type
_entity_poly.pdbx_seq_one_letter_code
_entity_poly.pdbx_strand_id
1 'polypeptide(L)'
;MDVARLNFSHGTHETHAEMAARVRAAAEAEGRRVLLLADLQGAKVRIGDVGRGLDLQPGQAVVLSAHADHVPCDIPVPGVSLDVAPGDTLLLDDGLIALTVEACDDERVVCRVRTGGHLTSHKGLTLPPGRQHQHASALSAKDLRDMAFAVSLGVEWVAVSFVRSASDIEQARAALTTVCQGRATPRLMAKIETREAVEHLDDIIAAADGVMVARGDLGLELPPEEVPLVQKRIIRRCNRAGKPVVTATQMLASMEHHPRPTRAEVSDVANAVMDGTTAVMLSGETATGCYPVEAVAMMRTIIERVERELDTPITTSPGVLRHLLKETRDPMPYSVPVRVTQGL
;
A
#
# COMPACT_ATOMS: atom_id res chain seq x y z
N MET A 1 -14.70 3.36 -11.23
CA MET A 1 -14.04 2.71 -10.07
C MET A 1 -14.48 1.26 -10.06
N ASP A 2 -13.52 0.35 -10.03
CA ASP A 2 -13.76 -1.11 -10.09
C ASP A 2 -13.56 -1.79 -8.73
N VAL A 3 -12.71 -1.19 -7.89
CA VAL A 3 -12.43 -1.64 -6.52
C VAL A 3 -12.42 -0.42 -5.60
N ALA A 4 -13.10 -0.50 -4.46
CA ALA A 4 -12.99 0.46 -3.37
C ALA A 4 -12.06 -0.10 -2.29
N ARG A 5 -10.99 0.63 -1.99
CA ARG A 5 -10.03 0.30 -0.94
C ARG A 5 -10.47 0.91 0.39
N LEU A 6 -10.52 0.08 1.44
CA LEU A 6 -10.71 0.47 2.83
C LEU A 6 -9.35 0.37 3.53
N ASN A 7 -8.73 1.51 3.83
CA ASN A 7 -7.43 1.55 4.50
C ASN A 7 -7.61 1.49 6.02
N PHE A 8 -7.30 0.35 6.64
CA PHE A 8 -7.45 0.13 8.08
C PHE A 8 -6.36 0.79 8.93
N SER A 9 -5.37 1.46 8.32
CA SER A 9 -4.46 2.35 9.05
C SER A 9 -5.17 3.59 9.60
N HIS A 10 -6.36 3.92 9.08
CA HIS A 10 -7.15 5.07 9.47
C HIS A 10 -8.62 4.69 9.68
N GLY A 11 -9.36 5.55 10.40
CA GLY A 11 -10.77 5.34 10.68
C GLY A 11 -11.05 4.25 11.71
N THR A 12 -12.33 4.00 11.93
CA THR A 12 -12.84 2.95 12.83
C THR A 12 -13.64 1.92 12.05
N HIS A 13 -13.97 0.80 12.69
CA HIS A 13 -14.82 -0.24 12.09
C HIS A 13 -16.17 0.35 11.66
N GLU A 14 -16.77 1.23 12.47
CA GLU A 14 -18.03 1.90 12.15
C GLU A 14 -17.91 2.73 10.86
N THR A 15 -16.86 3.54 10.73
CA THR A 15 -16.67 4.36 9.51
C THR A 15 -16.43 3.50 8.27
N HIS A 16 -15.75 2.36 8.41
CA HIS A 16 -15.53 1.43 7.30
C HIS A 16 -16.82 0.69 6.91
N ALA A 17 -17.69 0.34 7.88
CA ALA A 17 -19.00 -0.24 7.60
C ALA A 17 -19.89 0.73 6.79
N GLU A 18 -19.94 2.00 7.20
CA GLU A 18 -20.69 3.03 6.47
C GLU A 18 -20.15 3.20 5.05
N MET A 19 -18.82 3.25 4.88
CA MET A 19 -18.19 3.38 3.57
C MET A 19 -18.53 2.19 2.66
N ALA A 20 -18.40 0.96 3.17
CA ALA A 20 -18.75 -0.26 2.44
C ALA A 20 -20.22 -0.28 2.01
N ALA A 21 -21.14 0.14 2.89
CA ALA A 21 -22.56 0.23 2.58
C ALA A 21 -22.84 1.26 1.48
N ARG A 22 -22.22 2.44 1.54
CA ARG A 22 -22.36 3.48 0.51
C ARG A 22 -21.84 3.02 -0.85
N VAL A 23 -20.68 2.36 -0.89
CA VAL A 23 -20.11 1.81 -2.13
C VAL A 23 -21.06 0.78 -2.76
N ARG A 24 -21.62 -0.13 -1.95
CA ARG A 24 -22.56 -1.14 -2.44
C ARG A 24 -23.85 -0.54 -2.96
N ALA A 25 -24.45 0.40 -2.22
CA ALA A 25 -25.67 1.08 -2.65
C ALA A 25 -25.47 1.85 -3.96
N ALA A 26 -24.33 2.54 -4.10
CA ALA A 26 -23.99 3.25 -5.35
C ALA A 26 -23.74 2.27 -6.51
N ALA A 27 -23.04 1.16 -6.26
CA ALA A 27 -22.80 0.13 -7.27
C ALA A 27 -24.12 -0.51 -7.75
N GLU A 28 -25.03 -0.81 -6.84
CA GLU A 28 -26.37 -1.34 -7.14
C GLU A 28 -27.21 -0.36 -7.95
N ALA A 29 -27.26 0.92 -7.55
CA ALA A 29 -28.00 1.96 -8.26
C ALA A 29 -27.52 2.14 -9.71
N GLU A 30 -26.22 1.94 -9.97
CA GLU A 30 -25.62 2.02 -11.29
C GLU A 30 -25.63 0.69 -12.06
N GLY A 31 -26.14 -0.40 -11.47
CA GLY A 31 -26.11 -1.74 -12.07
C GLY A 31 -24.69 -2.26 -12.32
N ARG A 32 -23.71 -1.82 -11.52
CA ARG A 32 -22.30 -2.18 -11.65
C ARG A 32 -21.83 -3.02 -10.48
N ARG A 33 -20.80 -3.83 -10.71
CA ARG A 33 -20.08 -4.51 -9.63
C ARG A 33 -18.84 -3.71 -9.27
N VAL A 34 -18.68 -3.40 -7.99
CA VAL A 34 -17.47 -2.79 -7.42
C VAL A 34 -17.02 -3.66 -6.27
N LEU A 35 -15.77 -4.13 -6.31
CA LEU A 35 -15.21 -4.96 -5.24
C LEU A 35 -14.78 -4.11 -4.05
N LEU A 36 -14.71 -4.72 -2.88
CA LEU A 36 -14.10 -4.14 -1.70
C LEU A 36 -12.75 -4.82 -1.42
N LEU A 37 -11.74 -3.99 -1.15
CA LEU A 37 -10.42 -4.42 -0.70
C LEU A 37 -10.15 -3.84 0.68
N ALA A 38 -9.94 -4.70 1.68
CA ALA A 38 -9.47 -4.29 2.99
C ALA A 38 -7.93 -4.26 3.00
N ASP A 39 -7.35 -3.08 3.19
CA ASP A 39 -5.89 -2.90 3.29
C ASP A 39 -5.50 -2.82 4.77
N LEU A 40 -4.88 -3.89 5.27
CA LEU A 40 -4.49 -4.03 6.68
C LEU A 40 -3.33 -3.09 7.00
N GLN A 41 -3.23 -2.69 8.26
CA GLN A 41 -2.19 -1.76 8.68
C GLN A 41 -0.79 -2.40 8.64
N GLY A 42 -0.70 -3.67 9.02
CA GLY A 42 0.57 -4.38 9.19
C GLY A 42 1.35 -3.93 10.42
N ALA A 43 2.48 -4.61 10.66
CA ALA A 43 3.33 -4.40 11.82
C ALA A 43 4.25 -3.15 11.73
N LYS A 44 3.84 -2.09 11.02
CA LYS A 44 4.61 -0.84 10.92
C LYS A 44 4.73 -0.20 12.31
N VAL A 45 5.97 0.05 12.75
CA VAL A 45 6.24 0.77 13.99
C VAL A 45 5.71 2.20 13.83
N ARG A 46 5.03 2.69 14.87
CA ARG A 46 4.48 4.05 14.90
C ARG A 46 4.89 4.72 16.18
N ILE A 47 5.08 6.02 16.10
CA ILE A 47 5.30 6.84 17.29
C ILE A 47 3.98 6.98 18.08
N GLY A 48 4.10 7.29 19.36
CA GLY A 48 2.99 7.58 20.25
C GLY A 48 2.40 8.97 20.05
N ASP A 49 1.77 9.47 21.10
CA ASP A 49 1.18 10.81 21.10
C ASP A 49 2.24 11.88 21.40
N VAL A 50 2.34 12.87 20.51
CA VAL A 50 3.19 14.05 20.66
C VAL A 50 2.37 15.34 20.84
N GLY A 51 1.09 15.21 21.22
CA GLY A 51 0.19 16.33 21.51
C GLY A 51 -0.08 17.20 20.29
N ARG A 52 0.33 18.48 20.34
CA ARG A 52 0.14 19.43 19.22
C ARG A 52 1.12 19.20 18.05
N GLY A 53 2.04 18.25 18.20
CA GLY A 53 3.13 18.01 17.27
C GLY A 53 4.44 18.63 17.76
N LEU A 54 5.54 18.16 17.16
CA LEU A 54 6.91 18.60 17.45
C LEU A 54 7.54 19.19 16.20
N ASP A 55 8.04 20.43 16.30
CA ASP A 55 8.84 21.04 15.25
C ASP A 55 10.31 20.66 15.44
N LEU A 56 10.78 19.72 14.61
CA LEU A 56 12.14 19.21 14.67
C LEU A 56 13.06 20.03 13.77
N GLN A 57 14.13 20.58 14.33
CA GLN A 57 15.12 21.37 13.59
C GLN A 57 16.36 20.54 13.24
N PRO A 58 16.95 20.69 12.04
CA PRO A 58 18.22 20.04 11.71
C PRO A 58 19.30 20.32 12.76
N GLY A 59 20.02 19.28 13.18
CA GLY A 59 21.04 19.33 14.21
C GLY A 59 20.54 19.16 15.65
N GLN A 60 19.22 19.25 15.89
CA GLN A 60 18.61 19.05 17.21
C GLN A 60 18.80 17.61 17.70
N ALA A 61 19.05 17.44 19.00
CA ALA A 61 19.03 16.13 19.64
C ALA A 61 17.59 15.77 20.01
N VAL A 62 17.20 14.53 19.73
CA VAL A 62 15.90 13.94 20.08
C VAL A 62 16.13 12.56 20.67
N VAL A 63 15.21 12.11 21.51
CA VAL A 63 15.25 10.77 22.10
C VAL A 63 14.01 10.02 21.63
N LEU A 64 14.17 8.77 21.22
CA LEU A 64 13.05 7.85 21.01
C LEU A 64 13.04 6.88 22.18
N SER A 65 11.89 6.70 22.83
CA SER A 65 11.80 5.87 24.02
C SER A 65 10.44 5.18 24.16
N ALA A 66 10.40 4.04 24.84
CA ALA A 66 9.14 3.33 25.10
C ALA A 66 8.26 4.04 26.14
N HIS A 67 8.84 4.92 26.95
CA HIS A 67 8.20 5.64 28.04
C HIS A 67 8.27 7.14 27.75
N ALA A 68 7.11 7.79 27.62
CA ALA A 68 7.01 9.24 27.47
C ALA A 68 7.37 9.96 28.79
N ASP A 69 8.61 9.82 29.25
CA ASP A 69 9.12 10.65 30.32
C ASP A 69 9.28 12.05 29.72
N HIS A 70 8.58 13.04 30.28
CA HIS A 70 8.49 14.42 29.78
C HIS A 70 9.82 15.19 29.73
N VAL A 71 10.77 14.72 28.92
CA VAL A 71 11.96 15.45 28.49
C VAL A 71 11.56 16.23 27.24
N PRO A 72 11.96 17.51 27.11
CA PRO A 72 11.72 18.25 25.88
C PRO A 72 12.25 17.48 24.66
N CYS A 73 11.39 17.24 23.68
CA CYS A 73 11.69 16.55 22.41
C CYS A 73 11.86 15.02 22.47
N ASP A 74 11.29 14.36 23.48
CA ASP A 74 11.12 12.91 23.48
C ASP A 74 10.02 12.49 22.49
N ILE A 75 10.31 11.48 21.68
CA ILE A 75 9.42 10.91 20.66
C ILE A 75 9.03 9.53 21.17
N PRO A 76 7.81 9.34 21.69
CA PRO A 76 7.40 8.06 22.25
C PRO A 76 7.30 7.01 21.14
N VAL A 77 7.79 5.80 21.40
CA VAL A 77 7.69 4.63 20.52
C VAL A 77 7.19 3.44 21.36
N PRO A 78 5.88 3.38 21.63
CA PRO A 78 5.34 2.48 22.64
C PRO A 78 5.51 1.01 22.26
N GLY A 79 6.03 0.21 23.19
CA GLY A 79 6.00 -1.25 23.13
C GLY A 79 6.93 -1.90 22.10
N VAL A 80 7.98 -1.19 21.67
CA VAL A 80 8.92 -1.68 20.64
C VAL A 80 10.35 -1.35 21.07
N SER A 81 11.18 -2.39 21.25
CA SER A 81 12.64 -2.23 21.31
C SER A 81 13.16 -2.07 19.89
N LEU A 82 13.87 -0.99 19.61
CA LEU A 82 14.36 -0.70 18.26
C LEU A 82 15.71 -1.38 18.05
N ASP A 83 15.78 -2.32 17.10
CA ASP A 83 17.05 -2.91 16.65
C ASP A 83 17.80 -1.89 15.80
N VAL A 84 18.60 -1.05 16.44
CA VAL A 84 19.37 0.03 15.80
C VAL A 84 20.77 0.12 16.39
N ALA A 85 21.69 0.70 15.62
CA ALA A 85 23.06 0.96 16.04
C ALA A 85 23.47 2.42 15.76
N PRO A 86 24.47 2.97 16.48
CA PRO A 86 25.02 4.27 16.15
C PRO A 86 25.42 4.38 14.66
N GLY A 87 25.00 5.48 14.02
CA GLY A 87 25.17 5.74 12.59
C GLY A 87 23.96 5.35 11.73
N ASP A 88 23.03 4.55 12.25
CA ASP A 88 21.82 4.17 11.54
C ASP A 88 20.93 5.39 11.26
N THR A 89 20.20 5.35 10.14
CA THR A 89 19.22 6.37 9.78
C THR A 89 17.81 5.88 10.08
N LEU A 90 17.06 6.66 10.86
CA LEU A 90 15.64 6.42 11.12
C LEU A 90 14.81 7.43 10.33
N LEU A 91 13.73 6.95 9.71
CA LEU A 91 12.83 7.80 8.93
C LEU A 91 11.48 7.91 9.62
N LEU A 92 10.97 9.13 9.73
CA LEU A 92 9.69 9.46 10.32
C LEU A 92 8.79 10.11 9.26
N ASP A 93 7.49 9.91 9.42
CA ASP A 93 6.45 10.47 8.53
C ASP A 93 6.75 10.18 7.05
N ASP A 94 6.88 8.89 6.74
CA ASP A 94 7.14 8.38 5.39
C ASP A 94 8.35 9.03 4.72
N GLY A 95 9.42 9.25 5.49
CA GLY A 95 10.70 9.75 5.00
C GLY A 95 10.84 11.28 4.97
N LEU A 96 9.80 12.03 5.35
CA LEU A 96 9.87 13.49 5.42
C LEU A 96 10.86 13.99 6.47
N ILE A 97 10.96 13.26 7.59
CA ILE A 97 11.89 13.56 8.68
C ILE A 97 12.92 12.43 8.75
N ALA A 98 14.19 12.81 8.88
CA ALA A 98 15.29 11.85 8.97
C ALA A 98 16.11 12.12 10.23
N LEU A 99 16.38 11.06 10.98
CA LEU A 99 17.17 11.06 12.19
C LEU A 99 18.40 10.17 12.00
N THR A 100 19.50 10.49 12.67
CA THR A 100 20.70 9.66 12.73
C THR A 100 20.94 9.23 14.16
N VAL A 101 21.03 7.93 14.40
CA VAL A 101 21.29 7.37 15.74
C VAL A 101 22.69 7.75 16.20
N GLU A 102 22.80 8.38 17.37
CA GLU A 102 24.08 8.71 18.00
C GLU A 102 24.45 7.68 19.07
N ALA A 103 23.46 7.22 19.84
CA ALA A 103 23.62 6.21 20.87
C ALA A 103 22.28 5.48 21.10
N CYS A 104 22.36 4.23 21.55
CA CYS A 104 21.18 3.44 21.91
C CYS A 104 21.48 2.56 23.12
N ASP A 105 20.49 2.42 23.99
CA ASP A 105 20.43 1.41 25.05
C ASP A 105 19.07 0.66 24.95
N ASP A 106 18.78 -0.22 25.91
CA ASP A 106 17.59 -1.08 25.88
C ASP A 106 16.26 -0.29 25.97
N GLU A 107 16.28 0.96 26.43
CA GLU A 107 15.08 1.77 26.67
C GLU A 107 15.00 3.03 25.78
N ARG A 108 16.15 3.56 25.36
CA ARG A 108 16.28 4.87 24.71
C ARG A 108 17.20 4.84 23.51
N VAL A 109 16.79 5.52 22.45
CA VAL A 109 17.60 5.77 21.25
C VAL A 109 17.80 7.26 21.10
N VAL A 110 19.03 7.73 21.34
CA VAL A 110 19.43 9.12 21.15
C VAL A 110 19.76 9.34 19.69
N CYS A 111 19.09 10.31 19.08
CA CYS A 111 19.29 10.64 17.68
C CYS A 111 19.57 12.14 17.48
N ARG A 112 20.22 12.45 16.37
CA ARG A 112 20.32 13.79 15.83
C ARG A 112 19.40 13.95 14.63
N VAL A 113 18.63 15.03 14.60
CA VAL A 113 17.78 15.37 13.45
C VAL A 113 18.68 15.75 12.28
N ARG A 114 18.57 15.01 11.18
CA ARG A 114 19.27 15.29 9.91
C ARG A 114 18.37 16.14 9.00
N THR A 115 17.13 15.72 8.83
CA THR A 115 16.10 16.46 8.10
C THR A 115 14.96 16.76 9.06
N GLY A 116 14.71 18.05 9.29
CA GLY A 116 13.67 18.53 10.19
C GLY A 116 12.29 18.59 9.54
N GLY A 117 11.27 18.89 10.34
CA GLY A 117 9.88 18.97 9.90
C GLY A 117 8.91 18.99 11.07
N HIS A 118 7.62 19.14 10.77
CA HIS A 118 6.55 19.08 11.75
C HIS A 118 6.07 17.64 11.94
N LEU A 119 6.36 17.05 13.09
CA LEU A 119 5.98 15.69 13.43
C LEU A 119 4.66 15.69 14.21
N THR A 120 3.67 14.92 13.74
CA THR A 120 2.38 14.74 14.44
C THR A 120 2.26 13.32 15.01
N SER A 121 1.25 13.07 15.84
CA SER A 121 1.08 11.78 16.52
C SER A 121 0.85 10.61 15.55
N HIS A 122 1.25 9.40 15.98
CA HIS A 122 0.99 8.15 15.26
C HIS A 122 1.61 8.01 13.86
N LYS A 123 2.59 8.86 13.53
CA LYS A 123 3.38 8.75 12.29
C LYS A 123 4.23 7.48 12.29
N GLY A 124 4.45 6.95 11.09
CA GLY A 124 5.27 5.76 10.88
C GLY A 124 6.74 6.03 11.21
N LEU A 125 7.39 5.05 11.83
CA LEU A 125 8.83 4.98 12.03
C LEU A 125 9.38 3.83 11.18
N THR A 126 10.28 4.15 10.27
CA THR A 126 10.99 3.17 9.44
C THR A 126 12.42 3.04 9.93
N LEU A 127 12.82 1.80 10.19
CA LEU A 127 14.17 1.41 10.59
C LEU A 127 15.05 1.19 9.35
N PRO A 128 16.39 1.14 9.49
CA PRO A 128 17.26 0.80 8.38
C PRO A 128 16.88 -0.55 7.75
N PRO A 129 17.12 -0.73 6.44
CA PRO A 129 16.89 -2.01 5.77
C PRO A 129 17.57 -3.17 6.50
N GLY A 130 16.83 -4.26 6.71
CA GLY A 130 17.33 -5.47 7.40
C GLY A 130 17.26 -5.44 8.93
N ARG A 131 16.91 -4.30 9.54
CA ARG A 131 16.71 -4.12 10.99
C ARG A 131 15.24 -4.18 11.44
N GLN A 132 14.33 -4.41 10.50
CA GLN A 132 12.92 -4.60 10.81
C GLN A 132 12.75 -5.91 11.58
N HIS A 133 11.92 -5.90 12.62
CA HIS A 133 11.81 -6.99 13.61
C HIS A 133 11.67 -8.38 12.96
N GLN A 134 12.78 -9.11 12.85
CA GLN A 134 12.84 -10.43 12.21
C GLN A 134 11.97 -11.48 12.92
N HIS A 135 11.54 -11.21 14.16
CA HIS A 135 10.71 -12.08 14.98
C HIS A 135 9.26 -11.59 15.18
N ALA A 136 8.88 -10.44 14.62
CA ALA A 136 7.50 -9.98 14.70
C ALA A 136 6.62 -10.79 13.76
N SER A 137 5.46 -11.23 14.27
CA SER A 137 4.37 -11.78 13.46
C SER A 137 4.02 -10.83 12.32
N ALA A 138 3.79 -11.36 11.13
CA ALA A 138 3.38 -10.58 9.97
C ALA A 138 2.06 -9.81 10.20
N LEU A 139 1.21 -10.36 11.07
CA LEU A 139 -0.06 -9.75 11.48
C LEU A 139 0.02 -9.28 12.92
N SER A 140 -0.32 -8.03 13.14
CA SER A 140 -0.53 -7.49 14.49
C SER A 140 -1.85 -7.98 15.08
N ALA A 141 -2.01 -7.84 16.41
CA ALA A 141 -3.29 -8.12 17.07
C ALA A 141 -4.43 -7.22 16.53
N LYS A 142 -4.09 -6.02 16.04
CA LYS A 142 -5.05 -5.14 15.37
C LYS A 142 -5.44 -5.71 14.01
N ASP A 143 -4.48 -6.15 13.20
CA ASP A 143 -4.75 -6.74 11.88
C ASP A 143 -5.67 -7.95 11.97
N LEU A 144 -5.54 -8.80 13.00
CA LEU A 144 -6.44 -9.93 13.21
C LEU A 144 -7.89 -9.49 13.48
N ARG A 145 -8.08 -8.43 14.28
CA ARG A 145 -9.42 -7.86 14.53
C ARG A 145 -10.00 -7.20 13.28
N ASP A 146 -9.18 -6.44 12.57
CA ASP A 146 -9.55 -5.76 11.34
C ASP A 146 -9.90 -6.76 10.24
N MET A 147 -9.15 -7.86 10.12
CA MET A 147 -9.41 -8.95 9.19
C MET A 147 -10.76 -9.61 9.48
N ALA A 148 -11.05 -9.94 10.75
CA ALA A 148 -12.34 -10.51 11.13
C ALA A 148 -13.50 -9.56 10.79
N PHE A 149 -13.33 -8.28 11.05
CA PHE A 149 -14.32 -7.26 10.70
C PHE A 149 -14.49 -7.12 9.17
N ALA A 150 -13.40 -7.07 8.40
CA ALA A 150 -13.45 -7.01 6.94
C ALA A 150 -14.18 -8.22 6.33
N VAL A 151 -13.94 -9.42 6.86
CA VAL A 151 -14.70 -10.63 6.48
C VAL A 151 -16.19 -10.48 6.81
N SER A 152 -16.54 -9.84 7.93
CA SER A 152 -17.94 -9.56 8.27
C SER A 152 -18.60 -8.60 7.28
N LEU A 153 -17.82 -7.67 6.71
CA LEU A 153 -18.29 -6.79 5.63
C LEU A 153 -18.45 -7.54 4.31
N GLY A 154 -17.83 -8.70 4.12
CA GLY A 154 -17.87 -9.46 2.87
C GLY A 154 -16.99 -8.85 1.79
N VAL A 155 -15.75 -8.46 2.15
CA VAL A 155 -14.75 -7.98 1.18
C VAL A 155 -14.26 -9.11 0.27
N GLU A 156 -13.90 -8.78 -0.97
CA GLU A 156 -13.34 -9.76 -1.91
C GLU A 156 -11.82 -9.90 -1.80
N TRP A 157 -11.14 -8.87 -1.30
CA TRP A 157 -9.70 -8.85 -1.14
C TRP A 157 -9.29 -8.36 0.25
N VAL A 158 -8.23 -8.97 0.78
CA VAL A 158 -7.49 -8.50 1.95
C VAL A 158 -6.03 -8.29 1.51
N ALA A 159 -5.54 -7.06 1.59
CA ALA A 159 -4.14 -6.75 1.34
C ALA A 159 -3.34 -6.81 2.65
N VAL A 160 -2.24 -7.56 2.61
CA VAL A 160 -1.35 -7.77 3.75
C VAL A 160 -0.13 -6.87 3.56
N SER A 161 0.07 -5.96 4.51
CA SER A 161 1.16 -4.99 4.53
C SER A 161 2.45 -5.59 5.09
N PHE A 162 3.59 -5.07 4.63
CA PHE A 162 4.95 -5.39 5.03
C PHE A 162 5.28 -6.89 4.95
N VAL A 163 4.80 -7.54 3.89
CA VAL A 163 5.10 -8.96 3.60
C VAL A 163 6.57 -9.09 3.27
N ARG A 164 7.26 -10.04 3.91
CA ARG A 164 8.69 -10.30 3.74
C ARG A 164 8.98 -11.68 3.16
N SER A 165 8.07 -12.63 3.37
CA SER A 165 8.25 -14.02 2.96
C SER A 165 6.92 -14.68 2.57
N ALA A 166 7.00 -15.86 1.95
CA ALA A 166 5.83 -16.70 1.71
C ALA A 166 5.12 -17.10 3.01
N SER A 167 5.87 -17.31 4.10
CA SER A 167 5.31 -17.69 5.40
C SER A 167 4.35 -16.62 5.94
N ASP A 168 4.63 -15.33 5.71
CA ASP A 168 3.75 -14.24 6.12
C ASP A 168 2.36 -14.36 5.45
N ILE A 169 2.34 -14.74 4.17
CA ILE A 169 1.10 -14.96 3.42
C ILE A 169 0.38 -16.23 3.86
N GLU A 170 1.11 -17.29 4.17
CA GLU A 170 0.54 -18.53 4.71
C GLU A 170 -0.09 -18.32 6.08
N GLN A 171 0.59 -17.57 6.97
CA GLN A 171 0.05 -17.15 8.27
C GLN A 171 -1.22 -16.31 8.10
N ALA A 172 -1.20 -15.34 7.18
CA ALA A 172 -2.39 -14.55 6.87
C ALA A 172 -3.52 -15.40 6.31
N ARG A 173 -3.22 -16.41 5.48
CA ARG A 173 -4.22 -17.35 4.96
C ARG A 173 -4.81 -18.22 6.05
N ALA A 174 -3.99 -18.71 6.99
CA ALA A 174 -4.46 -19.48 8.13
C ALA A 174 -5.41 -18.63 9.00
N ALA A 175 -5.00 -17.40 9.35
CA ALA A 175 -5.83 -16.46 10.10
C ALA A 175 -7.15 -16.14 9.37
N LEU A 176 -7.08 -15.86 8.06
CA LEU A 176 -8.24 -15.57 7.24
C LEU A 176 -9.22 -16.76 7.20
N THR A 177 -8.69 -17.98 7.07
CA THR A 177 -9.49 -19.21 7.08
C THR A 177 -10.22 -19.37 8.42
N THR A 178 -9.54 -19.11 9.54
CA THR A 178 -10.13 -19.16 10.87
C THR A 178 -11.27 -18.16 11.05
N VAL A 179 -11.09 -16.90 10.61
CA VAL A 179 -12.13 -15.87 10.78
C VAL A 179 -13.31 -16.05 9.82
N CYS A 180 -13.12 -16.68 8.66
CA CYS A 180 -14.20 -16.93 7.70
C CYS A 180 -15.27 -17.90 8.21
N GLN A 181 -14.93 -18.84 9.11
CA GLN A 181 -15.89 -19.78 9.71
C GLN A 181 -16.85 -20.45 8.68
N GLY A 182 -16.34 -20.82 7.51
CA GLY A 182 -17.12 -21.45 6.43
C GLY A 182 -17.76 -20.48 5.42
N ARG A 183 -17.59 -19.16 5.59
CA ARG A 183 -17.90 -18.16 4.55
C ARG A 183 -16.88 -18.23 3.40
N ALA A 184 -17.24 -17.68 2.25
CA ALA A 184 -16.31 -17.51 1.14
C ALA A 184 -15.06 -16.75 1.60
N THR A 185 -13.89 -17.33 1.38
CA THR A 185 -12.62 -16.75 1.80
C THR A 185 -12.20 -15.64 0.83
N PRO A 186 -11.97 -14.40 1.31
CA PRO A 186 -11.38 -13.34 0.49
C PRO A 186 -10.02 -13.75 -0.07
N ARG A 187 -9.59 -13.08 -1.13
CA ARG A 187 -8.27 -13.27 -1.71
C ARG A 187 -7.22 -12.48 -0.96
N LEU A 188 -5.99 -13.01 -0.94
CA LEU A 188 -4.86 -12.33 -0.31
C LEU A 188 -3.99 -11.60 -1.34
N MET A 189 -3.83 -10.30 -1.15
CA MET A 189 -2.91 -9.47 -1.92
C MET A 189 -1.66 -9.18 -1.09
N ALA A 190 -0.50 -9.63 -1.55
CA ALA A 190 0.78 -9.32 -0.90
C ALA A 190 1.25 -7.92 -1.29
N LYS A 191 1.52 -7.05 -0.33
CA LYS A 191 2.10 -5.74 -0.60
C LYS A 191 3.63 -5.84 -0.54
N ILE A 192 4.28 -5.51 -1.65
CA ILE A 192 5.74 -5.49 -1.76
C ILE A 192 6.20 -4.09 -1.37
N GLU A 193 6.63 -3.96 -0.12
CA GLU A 193 6.98 -2.70 0.55
C GLU A 193 8.43 -2.65 1.01
N THR A 194 9.12 -3.80 1.10
CA THR A 194 10.47 -3.91 1.67
C THR A 194 11.49 -4.51 0.71
N ARG A 195 12.78 -4.27 0.97
CA ARG A 195 13.88 -4.92 0.23
C ARG A 195 13.80 -6.45 0.32
N GLU A 196 13.51 -6.98 1.50
CA GLU A 196 13.40 -8.43 1.74
C GLU A 196 12.28 -9.06 0.90
N ALA A 197 11.14 -8.39 0.80
CA ALA A 197 10.03 -8.83 -0.05
C ALA A 197 10.44 -8.95 -1.52
N VAL A 198 11.33 -8.07 -1.96
CA VAL A 198 11.85 -8.04 -3.33
C VAL A 198 12.87 -9.16 -3.56
N GLU A 199 13.62 -9.56 -2.53
CA GLU A 199 14.55 -10.69 -2.56
C GLU A 199 13.82 -12.03 -2.58
N HIS A 200 12.72 -12.17 -1.82
CA HIS A 200 11.87 -13.37 -1.76
C HIS A 200 10.64 -13.32 -2.70
N LEU A 201 10.72 -12.48 -3.74
CA LEU A 201 9.56 -12.11 -4.57
C LEU A 201 8.85 -13.32 -5.20
N ASP A 202 9.60 -14.27 -5.75
CA ASP A 202 9.03 -15.41 -6.48
C ASP A 202 8.22 -16.33 -5.53
N ASP A 203 8.69 -16.54 -4.31
CA ASP A 203 7.99 -17.34 -3.29
C ASP A 203 6.73 -16.63 -2.78
N ILE A 204 6.81 -15.31 -2.56
CA ILE A 204 5.64 -14.49 -2.17
C ILE A 204 4.57 -14.54 -3.27
N ILE A 205 4.95 -14.37 -4.55
CA ILE A 205 4.03 -14.45 -5.69
C ILE A 205 3.34 -15.82 -5.76
N ALA A 206 4.07 -16.91 -5.46
CA ALA A 206 3.52 -18.25 -5.46
C ALA A 206 2.42 -18.40 -4.39
N ALA A 207 2.68 -17.93 -3.17
CA ALA A 207 1.78 -18.02 -2.02
C ALA A 207 0.57 -17.07 -2.08
N ALA A 208 0.71 -15.89 -2.68
CA ALA A 208 -0.32 -14.85 -2.73
C ALA A 208 -1.34 -15.06 -3.87
N ASP A 209 -2.55 -14.51 -3.74
CA ASP A 209 -3.54 -14.53 -4.82
C ASP A 209 -3.29 -13.45 -5.87
N GLY A 210 -2.67 -12.35 -5.46
CA GLY A 210 -2.21 -11.21 -6.26
C GLY A 210 -1.18 -10.38 -5.47
N VAL A 211 -0.60 -9.38 -6.11
CA VAL A 211 0.48 -8.55 -5.55
C VAL A 211 0.16 -7.06 -5.72
N MET A 212 0.61 -6.24 -4.77
CA MET A 212 0.59 -4.78 -4.88
C MET A 212 2.02 -4.23 -4.81
N VAL A 213 2.40 -3.43 -5.79
CA VAL A 213 3.65 -2.66 -5.80
C VAL A 213 3.42 -1.36 -5.03
N ALA A 214 3.91 -1.26 -3.81
CA ALA A 214 3.76 -0.09 -2.95
C ALA A 214 5.02 0.78 -3.02
N ARG A 215 5.03 1.70 -3.98
CA ARG A 215 6.21 2.51 -4.33
C ARG A 215 6.66 3.47 -3.24
N GLY A 216 5.72 4.00 -2.47
CA GLY A 216 5.99 4.88 -1.33
C GLY A 216 6.91 4.21 -0.32
N ASP A 217 6.49 3.09 0.26
CA ASP A 217 7.32 2.35 1.23
C ASP A 217 8.58 1.74 0.58
N LEU A 218 8.50 1.24 -0.67
CA LEU A 218 9.71 0.77 -1.38
C LEU A 218 10.76 1.89 -1.56
N GLY A 219 10.34 3.13 -1.76
CA GLY A 219 11.22 4.29 -1.86
C GLY A 219 11.90 4.69 -0.54
N LEU A 220 11.43 4.16 0.59
CA LEU A 220 12.08 4.30 1.89
C LEU A 220 13.17 3.23 2.10
N GLU A 221 13.04 2.09 1.43
CA GLU A 221 13.87 0.90 1.62
C GLU A 221 14.96 0.73 0.54
N LEU A 222 14.73 1.31 -0.63
CA LEU A 222 15.59 1.21 -1.80
C LEU A 222 16.03 2.59 -2.30
N PRO A 223 17.20 2.69 -2.96
CA PRO A 223 17.56 3.89 -3.70
C PRO A 223 16.44 4.27 -4.69
N PRO A 224 16.10 5.56 -4.82
CA PRO A 224 14.97 6.00 -5.65
C PRO A 224 15.11 5.60 -7.12
N GLU A 225 16.33 5.51 -7.64
CA GLU A 225 16.63 5.07 -9.00
C GLU A 225 16.37 3.56 -9.23
N GLU A 226 16.33 2.75 -8.17
CA GLU A 226 16.03 1.31 -8.28
C GLU A 226 14.53 1.03 -8.33
N VAL A 227 13.69 1.84 -7.68
CA VAL A 227 12.24 1.62 -7.53
C VAL A 227 11.54 1.38 -8.87
N PRO A 228 11.77 2.17 -9.95
CA PRO A 228 11.15 1.90 -11.25
C PRO A 228 11.54 0.54 -11.85
N LEU A 229 12.78 0.09 -11.65
CA LEU A 229 13.26 -1.20 -12.14
C LEU A 229 12.64 -2.36 -11.36
N VAL A 230 12.49 -2.19 -10.05
CA VAL A 230 11.84 -3.16 -9.16
C VAL A 230 10.36 -3.30 -9.50
N GLN A 231 9.62 -2.20 -9.72
CA GLN A 231 8.24 -2.25 -10.21
C GLN A 231 8.13 -3.11 -11.47
N LYS A 232 8.95 -2.81 -12.50
CA LYS A 232 8.94 -3.56 -13.76
C LYS A 232 9.26 -5.04 -13.54
N ARG A 233 10.15 -5.37 -12.62
CA ARG A 233 10.45 -6.76 -12.24
C ARG A 233 9.23 -7.43 -11.61
N ILE A 234 8.58 -6.80 -10.63
CA ILE A 234 7.41 -7.35 -9.93
C ILE A 234 6.27 -7.61 -10.91
N ILE A 235 5.93 -6.62 -11.75
CA ILE A 235 4.84 -6.74 -12.73
C ILE A 235 5.11 -7.90 -13.70
N ARG A 236 6.32 -7.98 -14.27
CA ARG A 236 6.70 -9.07 -15.18
C ARG A 236 6.62 -10.46 -14.52
N ARG A 237 7.06 -10.59 -13.27
CA ARG A 237 6.99 -11.86 -12.52
C ARG A 237 5.55 -12.27 -12.25
N CYS A 238 4.70 -11.33 -11.83
CA CYS A 238 3.27 -11.57 -11.60
C CYS A 238 2.56 -11.99 -12.89
N ASN A 239 2.83 -11.29 -14.00
CA ASN A 239 2.26 -11.62 -15.31
C ASN A 239 2.66 -13.02 -15.78
N ARG A 240 3.93 -13.42 -15.59
CA ARG A 240 4.40 -14.79 -15.88
C ARG A 240 3.72 -15.85 -15.00
N ALA A 241 3.41 -15.51 -13.76
CA ALA A 241 2.74 -16.40 -12.82
C ALA A 241 1.19 -16.38 -12.96
N GLY A 242 0.63 -15.55 -13.84
CA GLY A 242 -0.81 -15.37 -13.97
C GLY A 242 -1.47 -14.80 -12.71
N LYS A 243 -0.73 -14.01 -11.93
CA LYS A 243 -1.22 -13.38 -10.70
C LYS A 243 -1.54 -11.90 -10.98
N PRO A 244 -2.72 -11.40 -10.56
CA PRO A 244 -3.04 -9.97 -10.63
C PRO A 244 -1.98 -9.14 -9.91
N VAL A 245 -1.60 -8.01 -10.51
CA VAL A 245 -0.66 -7.05 -9.91
C VAL A 245 -1.23 -5.64 -9.94
N VAL A 246 -1.14 -4.93 -8.82
CA VAL A 246 -1.63 -3.56 -8.66
C VAL A 246 -0.45 -2.61 -8.49
N THR A 247 -0.38 -1.54 -9.28
CA THR A 247 0.59 -0.46 -9.05
C THR A 247 -0.05 0.60 -8.17
N ALA A 248 0.58 0.92 -7.04
CA ALA A 248 0.01 1.75 -5.99
C ALA A 248 0.96 2.88 -5.55
N THR A 249 0.36 3.89 -4.90
CA THR A 249 0.98 5.10 -4.31
C THR A 249 1.60 6.04 -5.34
N GLN A 250 1.57 7.35 -5.09
CA GLN A 250 2.19 8.38 -5.94
C GLN A 250 1.76 8.31 -7.43
N MET A 251 0.50 7.94 -7.71
CA MET A 251 0.03 7.82 -9.09
C MET A 251 -0.35 9.19 -9.67
N LEU A 252 -1.25 9.92 -8.99
CA LEU A 252 -1.70 11.25 -9.38
C LEU A 252 -1.69 12.18 -8.14
N ALA A 253 -0.65 12.06 -7.29
CA ALA A 253 -0.58 12.69 -5.98
C ALA A 253 -0.85 14.20 -6.00
N SER A 254 -0.40 14.92 -7.03
CA SER A 254 -0.66 16.35 -7.16
C SER A 254 -2.16 16.68 -7.24
N MET A 255 -2.99 15.70 -7.63
CA MET A 255 -4.44 15.86 -7.71
C MET A 255 -5.15 15.89 -6.36
N GLU A 256 -4.44 15.65 -5.25
CA GLU A 256 -4.96 15.94 -3.92
C GLU A 256 -5.26 17.44 -3.74
N HIS A 257 -4.46 18.31 -4.36
CA HIS A 257 -4.54 19.76 -4.20
C HIS A 257 -4.78 20.51 -5.52
N HIS A 258 -4.68 19.83 -6.66
CA HIS A 258 -4.82 20.45 -7.98
C HIS A 258 -5.83 19.68 -8.85
N PRO A 259 -6.62 20.37 -9.70
CA PRO A 259 -7.60 19.69 -10.55
C PRO A 259 -6.97 18.91 -11.72
N ARG A 260 -5.65 18.98 -11.90
CA ARG A 260 -4.92 18.32 -12.99
C ARG A 260 -3.58 17.76 -12.49
N PRO A 261 -3.15 16.61 -13.01
CA PRO A 261 -1.86 16.05 -12.65
C PRO A 261 -0.72 16.74 -13.41
N THR A 262 0.50 16.49 -12.97
CA THR A 262 1.71 16.81 -13.71
C THR A 262 1.89 15.88 -14.92
N ARG A 263 2.72 16.28 -15.88
CA ARG A 263 3.09 15.42 -17.02
C ARG A 263 3.88 14.19 -16.58
N ALA A 264 4.64 14.31 -15.49
CA ALA A 264 5.42 13.20 -14.93
C ALA A 264 4.51 12.10 -14.39
N GLU A 265 3.48 12.46 -13.63
CA GLU A 265 2.48 11.51 -13.10
C GLU A 265 1.68 10.83 -14.22
N VAL A 266 1.27 11.58 -15.25
CA VAL A 266 0.61 11.00 -16.43
C VAL A 266 1.50 9.97 -17.11
N SER A 267 2.78 10.29 -17.29
CA SER A 267 3.76 9.38 -17.87
C SER A 267 3.98 8.14 -16.99
N ASP A 268 4.04 8.32 -15.67
CA ASP A 268 4.25 7.24 -14.71
C ASP A 268 3.08 6.24 -14.72
N VAL A 269 1.84 6.73 -14.65
CA VAL A 269 0.63 5.90 -14.81
C VAL A 269 0.65 5.16 -16.16
N ALA A 270 0.95 5.87 -17.25
CA ALA A 270 1.00 5.28 -18.58
C ALA A 270 2.06 4.17 -18.66
N ASN A 271 3.23 4.37 -18.07
CA ASN A 271 4.28 3.35 -18.02
C ASN A 271 3.88 2.14 -17.17
N ALA A 272 3.20 2.32 -16.05
CA ALA A 272 2.69 1.21 -15.26
C ALA A 272 1.69 0.35 -16.04
N VAL A 273 0.82 0.98 -16.85
CA VAL A 273 -0.10 0.29 -17.76
C VAL A 273 0.68 -0.44 -18.87
N MET A 274 1.64 0.22 -19.53
CA MET A 274 2.51 -0.38 -20.55
C MET A 274 3.34 -1.55 -20.01
N ASP A 275 3.74 -1.51 -18.75
CA ASP A 275 4.44 -2.61 -18.07
C ASP A 275 3.55 -3.85 -17.88
N GLY A 276 2.23 -3.68 -18.01
CA GLY A 276 1.23 -4.74 -17.90
C GLY A 276 0.69 -4.88 -16.48
N THR A 277 0.54 -3.79 -15.72
CA THR A 277 -0.17 -3.84 -14.44
C THR A 277 -1.64 -4.21 -14.64
N THR A 278 -2.21 -5.00 -13.74
CA THR A 278 -3.65 -5.36 -13.81
C THR A 278 -4.54 -4.18 -13.45
N ALA A 279 -4.12 -3.41 -12.45
CA ALA A 279 -4.86 -2.25 -11.98
C ALA A 279 -3.91 -1.20 -11.40
N VAL A 280 -4.39 0.03 -11.37
CA VAL A 280 -3.72 1.18 -10.77
C VAL A 280 -4.55 1.69 -9.61
N MET A 281 -3.89 2.15 -8.54
CA MET A 281 -4.56 2.50 -7.28
C MET A 281 -4.34 3.97 -6.91
N LEU A 282 -5.45 4.69 -6.74
CA LEU A 282 -5.47 6.01 -6.10
C LEU A 282 -5.51 5.84 -4.57
N SER A 283 -4.84 6.75 -3.88
CA SER A 283 -4.68 6.76 -2.42
C SER A 283 -5.28 8.05 -1.84
N GLY A 284 -4.46 9.03 -1.46
CA GLY A 284 -4.91 10.30 -0.90
C GLY A 284 -5.77 11.09 -1.87
N GLU A 285 -5.55 10.93 -3.18
CA GLU A 285 -6.28 11.61 -4.26
C GLU A 285 -7.80 11.43 -4.12
N THR A 286 -8.23 10.23 -3.74
CA THR A 286 -9.66 9.90 -3.57
C THR A 286 -10.12 9.87 -2.12
N ALA A 287 -9.20 9.74 -1.17
CA ALA A 287 -9.54 9.60 0.25
C ALA A 287 -9.72 10.97 0.94
N THR A 288 -8.80 11.91 0.68
CA THR A 288 -8.74 13.22 1.35
C THR A 288 -8.54 14.38 0.37
N GLY A 289 -8.28 14.09 -0.90
CA GLY A 289 -8.05 15.07 -1.96
C GLY A 289 -9.27 15.93 -2.28
N CYS A 290 -9.02 17.12 -2.81
CA CYS A 290 -10.05 18.07 -3.23
C CYS A 290 -10.74 17.70 -4.55
N TYR A 291 -10.15 16.79 -5.34
CA TYR A 291 -10.59 16.46 -6.70
C TYR A 291 -10.72 14.93 -6.94
N PRO A 292 -11.48 14.20 -6.09
CA PRO A 292 -11.50 12.73 -6.11
C PRO A 292 -12.14 12.17 -7.40
N VAL A 293 -13.18 12.83 -7.92
CA VAL A 293 -13.88 12.39 -9.15
C VAL A 293 -13.00 12.64 -10.37
N GLU A 294 -12.36 13.81 -10.43
CA GLU A 294 -11.44 14.19 -11.49
C GLU A 294 -10.21 13.29 -11.52
N ALA A 295 -9.67 12.92 -10.37
CA ALA A 295 -8.56 11.97 -10.28
C ALA A 295 -8.92 10.61 -10.88
N VAL A 296 -10.10 10.07 -10.56
CA VAL A 296 -10.61 8.81 -11.15
C VAL A 296 -10.84 8.97 -12.66
N ALA A 297 -11.41 10.09 -13.11
CA ALA A 297 -11.65 10.36 -14.53
C ALA A 297 -10.35 10.51 -15.34
N MET A 298 -9.34 11.17 -14.75
CA MET A 298 -8.02 11.31 -15.34
C MET A 298 -7.31 9.96 -15.43
N MET A 299 -7.32 9.17 -14.34
CA MET A 299 -6.77 7.82 -14.32
C MET A 299 -7.38 6.96 -15.44
N ARG A 300 -8.71 6.98 -15.57
CA ARG A 300 -9.42 6.30 -16.67
C ARG A 300 -8.95 6.77 -18.05
N THR A 301 -8.84 8.08 -18.24
CA THR A 301 -8.42 8.67 -19.53
C THR A 301 -7.04 8.19 -19.95
N ILE A 302 -6.09 8.12 -19.00
CA ILE A 302 -4.73 7.65 -19.26
C ILE A 302 -4.75 6.17 -19.66
N ILE A 303 -5.45 5.32 -18.89
CA ILE A 303 -5.56 3.87 -19.17
C ILE A 303 -6.15 3.65 -20.57
N GLU A 304 -7.32 4.21 -20.86
CA GLU A 304 -8.01 4.02 -22.14
C GLU A 304 -7.17 4.51 -23.33
N ARG A 305 -6.38 5.58 -23.15
CA ARG A 305 -5.50 6.09 -24.19
C ARG A 305 -4.33 5.14 -24.46
N VAL A 306 -3.69 4.62 -23.42
CA VAL A 306 -2.55 3.71 -23.55
C VAL A 306 -2.97 2.38 -24.16
N GLU A 307 -4.05 1.78 -23.65
CA GLU A 307 -4.54 0.48 -24.15
C GLU A 307 -4.94 0.55 -25.63
N ARG A 308 -5.48 1.68 -26.10
CA ARG A 308 -5.82 1.88 -27.52
C ARG A 308 -4.59 1.89 -28.44
N GLU A 309 -3.46 2.42 -27.99
CA GLU A 309 -2.24 2.57 -28.80
C GLU A 309 -1.40 1.29 -28.85
N LEU A 310 -1.44 0.46 -27.80
CA LEU A 310 -0.62 -0.75 -27.73
C LEU A 310 -1.15 -1.93 -28.59
N ASP A 311 -2.24 -1.74 -29.34
CA ASP A 311 -3.01 -2.81 -30.01
C ASP A 311 -3.28 -4.03 -29.09
N THR A 312 -3.24 -3.75 -27.78
CA THR A 312 -3.43 -4.72 -26.71
C THR A 312 -4.92 -4.68 -26.37
N PRO A 313 -5.57 -5.83 -26.07
CA PRO A 313 -6.98 -5.82 -25.75
C PRO A 313 -7.26 -4.84 -24.59
N ILE A 314 -8.13 -3.85 -24.82
CA ILE A 314 -8.60 -2.93 -23.78
C ILE A 314 -9.23 -3.80 -22.67
N THR A 315 -8.60 -3.83 -21.51
CA THR A 315 -9.16 -4.58 -20.37
C THR A 315 -10.20 -3.69 -19.72
N THR A 316 -11.40 -3.71 -20.29
CA THR A 316 -12.56 -3.00 -19.73
C THR A 316 -12.81 -3.40 -18.26
N SER A 317 -13.55 -2.58 -17.51
CA SER A 317 -13.98 -2.89 -16.14
C SER A 317 -14.44 -4.35 -15.93
N PRO A 318 -15.30 -4.96 -16.78
CA PRO A 318 -15.63 -6.39 -16.69
C PRO A 318 -14.45 -7.38 -16.88
N GLY A 319 -13.43 -7.00 -17.65
CA GLY A 319 -12.19 -7.78 -17.82
C GLY A 319 -11.33 -7.74 -16.56
N VAL A 320 -11.13 -6.56 -15.97
CA VAL A 320 -10.37 -6.38 -14.72
C VAL A 320 -11.04 -7.17 -13.60
N LEU A 321 -12.37 -7.05 -13.45
CA LEU A 321 -13.12 -7.78 -12.44
C LEU A 321 -12.99 -9.30 -12.60
N ARG A 322 -13.12 -9.83 -13.82
CA ARG A 322 -12.93 -11.27 -14.07
C ARG A 322 -11.53 -11.74 -13.71
N HIS A 323 -10.50 -10.94 -13.99
CA HIS A 323 -9.13 -11.26 -13.64
C HIS A 323 -8.90 -11.21 -12.12
N LEU A 324 -9.35 -10.14 -11.46
CA LEU A 324 -9.32 -9.99 -10.01
C LEU A 324 -10.10 -11.10 -9.30
N LEU A 325 -11.12 -11.65 -9.94
CA LEU A 325 -11.94 -12.73 -9.42
C LEU A 325 -11.57 -14.11 -9.99
N LYS A 326 -10.52 -14.23 -10.81
CA LYS A 326 -10.09 -15.48 -11.49
C LYS A 326 -11.30 -16.32 -11.94
N GLU A 327 -12.34 -15.66 -12.47
CA GLU A 327 -13.58 -16.32 -12.90
C GLU A 327 -13.37 -17.14 -14.19
N THR A 328 -12.15 -17.10 -14.75
CA THR A 328 -11.71 -17.97 -15.85
C THR A 328 -10.32 -18.55 -15.61
N ARG A 329 -10.04 -19.73 -16.19
CA ARG A 329 -8.76 -20.47 -16.06
C ARG A 329 -7.76 -20.19 -17.17
N ASP A 330 -8.07 -19.41 -18.22
CA ASP A 330 -7.09 -19.30 -19.32
C ASP A 330 -5.94 -18.36 -18.98
N PRO A 331 -4.72 -18.70 -19.43
CA PRO A 331 -3.57 -17.81 -19.37
C PRO A 331 -3.82 -16.51 -20.15
N MET A 332 -3.28 -15.41 -19.62
CA MET A 332 -3.35 -14.09 -20.25
C MET A 332 -2.78 -14.08 -21.68
N PRO A 333 -3.27 -13.19 -22.59
CA PRO A 333 -4.46 -12.35 -22.46
C PRO A 333 -5.55 -12.75 -23.45
N TYR A 334 -6.79 -12.84 -22.97
CA TYR A 334 -7.97 -12.97 -23.80
C TYR A 334 -8.12 -11.76 -24.73
N SER A 335 -7.96 -11.99 -26.03
CA SER A 335 -8.29 -11.03 -27.08
C SER A 335 -9.80 -10.84 -27.18
N VAL A 336 -10.28 -9.61 -26.99
CA VAL A 336 -11.58 -9.18 -27.55
C VAL A 336 -11.25 -8.31 -28.77
N PRO A 337 -11.65 -8.72 -30.00
CA PRO A 337 -11.33 -7.94 -31.19
C PRO A 337 -11.99 -6.56 -31.12
N VAL A 338 -11.16 -5.51 -31.11
CA VAL A 338 -11.64 -4.15 -31.33
C VAL A 338 -12.00 -4.05 -32.81
N ARG A 339 -13.29 -3.89 -33.12
CA ARG A 339 -13.67 -3.37 -34.44
C ARG A 339 -13.15 -1.95 -34.53
N VAL A 340 -12.03 -1.78 -35.22
CA VAL A 340 -11.55 -0.47 -35.65
C VAL A 340 -12.60 0.10 -36.61
N THR A 341 -13.48 0.95 -36.10
CA THR A 341 -14.15 1.91 -36.99
C THR A 341 -13.11 2.96 -37.34
N GLN A 342 -12.58 2.87 -38.57
CA GLN A 342 -11.79 3.94 -39.18
C GLN A 342 -12.56 5.25 -39.05
N GLY A 343 -11.95 6.26 -38.44
CA GLY A 343 -12.58 7.57 -38.28
C GLY A 343 -11.75 8.55 -37.46
N LEU A 344 -10.84 9.22 -38.16
CA LEU A 344 -10.04 10.43 -37.84
C LEU A 344 -8.92 10.33 -36.80
#